data_AF-A0A8D0HDM4-F1
#
_entry.id   AF-A0A8D0HDM4-F1
#
_cell.length_a   1.000
_cell.length_b   1.000
_cell.length_c   1.000
_cell.angle_alpha   90.00
_cell.angle_beta   90.00
_cell.angle_gamma   90.00
#
_symmetry.space_group_name_H-M   'P 1'
#
loop_
_entity.id
_entity.type
_entity.pdbx_description
1 polymer ?
#
loop_
_entity_poly.entity_id
_entity_poly.type
_entity_poly.pdbx_seq_one_letter_code
_entity_poly.pdbx_strand_id
1 'polypeptide(L)'
;MGVVPYLGTFLKDLVMMDAATQNWLENGYINFEKRRKEFEILAQLRLLQGACRCYILHPDPFLQRWLQCLPRLTEAESHQLSCVIEPPGEGLTPGRPLKPTLLITHCTE
;
A
#
# COMPACT_ATOMS: atom_id res chain seq x y z
N MET A 1 -8.90 17.46 -8.28
CA MET A 1 -9.20 16.02 -8.31
C MET A 1 -8.61 15.38 -7.07
N GLY A 2 -9.32 14.47 -6.41
CA GLY A 2 -8.75 13.69 -5.31
C GLY A 2 -7.69 12.72 -5.83
N VAL A 3 -6.57 12.58 -5.09
CA VAL A 3 -5.49 11.63 -5.38
C VAL A 3 -5.05 10.99 -4.08
N VAL A 4 -4.88 9.67 -4.06
CA VAL A 4 -4.19 8.95 -2.97
C VAL A 4 -2.81 8.52 -3.46
N PRO A 5 -1.71 9.10 -2.95
CA PRO A 5 -0.36 8.78 -3.41
C PRO A 5 0.13 7.42 -2.87
N TYR A 6 1.06 6.79 -3.58
CA TYR A 6 1.80 5.64 -3.06
C TYR A 6 2.81 6.10 -1.99
N LEU A 7 2.53 5.76 -0.73
CA LEU A 7 3.33 6.23 0.40
C LEU A 7 4.75 5.65 0.43
N GLY A 8 4.96 4.49 -0.21
CA GLY A 8 6.26 3.81 -0.22
C GLY A 8 7.40 4.65 -0.83
N THR A 9 7.11 5.53 -1.79
CA THR A 9 8.13 6.44 -2.35
C THR A 9 8.66 7.40 -1.29
N PHE A 10 7.78 8.05 -0.53
CA PHE A 10 8.16 8.98 0.54
C PHE A 10 8.86 8.27 1.69
N LEU A 11 8.39 7.09 2.08
CA LEU A 11 9.02 6.30 3.13
C LEU A 11 10.43 5.89 2.75
N LYS A 12 10.65 5.49 1.49
CA LYS A 12 11.98 5.16 0.99
C LYS A 12 12.92 6.37 1.06
N ASP A 13 12.48 7.54 0.62
CA ASP A 13 13.31 8.75 0.66
C ASP A 13 13.65 9.19 2.09
N LEU A 14 12.68 9.10 3.01
CA LEU A 14 12.90 9.38 4.44
C LEU A 14 13.91 8.40 5.05
N VAL A 15 13.76 7.10 4.78
CA VAL A 15 14.67 6.07 5.31
C VAL A 15 16.08 6.24 4.74
N MET A 16 16.22 6.49 3.44
CA MET A 16 17.53 6.73 2.82
C MET A 16 18.21 7.98 3.40
N MET A 17 17.45 9.06 3.63
CA MET A 17 17.98 10.28 4.21
C MET A 17 18.40 10.11 5.68
N ASP A 18 17.60 9.39 6.48
CA ASP A 18 17.93 9.11 7.88
C ASP A 18 19.21 8.29 8.01
N ALA A 19 19.38 7.29 7.13
CA ALA A 19 20.58 6.46 7.08
C ALA A 19 21.82 7.22 6.56
N ALA A 20 21.64 8.12 5.59
CA ALA A 20 22.75 8.83 4.96
C ALA A 20 23.26 10.03 5.76
N THR A 21 22.48 10.58 6.70
CA THR A 21 22.80 11.85 7.37
C THR A 21 22.63 11.76 8.88
N GLN A 22 23.66 12.17 9.63
CA GLN A 22 23.61 12.22 11.10
C GLN A 22 22.73 13.37 11.61
N ASN A 23 22.12 13.17 12.78
CA ASN A 23 21.27 14.17 13.45
C ASN A 23 22.08 15.36 14.01
N TRP A 24 23.36 15.15 14.25
CA TRP A 24 24.28 16.11 14.81
C TRP A 24 25.45 16.30 13.86
N LEU A 25 26.02 17.50 13.85
CA LEU A 25 27.29 17.80 13.21
C LEU A 25 28.43 17.32 14.12
N GLU A 26 29.65 17.23 13.57
CA GLU A 26 30.83 16.78 14.32
C GLU A 26 31.15 17.66 15.55
N ASN A 27 30.75 18.93 15.50
CA ASN A 27 30.89 19.88 16.62
C ASN A 27 29.78 19.77 17.68
N GLY A 28 28.89 18.78 17.57
CA GLY A 28 27.80 18.53 18.52
C GLY A 28 26.56 19.40 18.32
N TYR A 29 26.50 20.27 17.31
CA TYR A 29 25.28 21.03 16.99
C TYR A 29 24.28 20.21 16.18
N ILE A 30 23.01 20.62 16.20
CA ILE A 30 21.95 19.97 15.42
C ILE A 30 22.21 20.17 13.93
N ASN A 31 22.06 19.10 13.15
CA ASN A 31 22.12 19.17 11.70
C ASN A 31 20.80 19.71 11.12
N PHE A 32 20.71 21.03 10.99
CA PHE A 32 19.53 21.71 10.45
C PHE A 32 19.26 21.37 8.98
N GLU A 33 20.29 21.03 8.21
CA GLU A 33 20.14 20.66 6.81
C GLU A 33 19.38 19.33 6.65
N LYS A 34 19.65 18.36 7.54
CA LYS A 34 18.84 17.14 7.64
C LYS A 34 17.38 17.47 7.96
N ARG A 35 17.15 18.30 8.99
CA ARG A 35 15.79 18.67 9.43
C ARG A 35 15.00 19.42 8.37
N ARG A 36 15.66 20.27 7.58
CA ARG A 36 15.05 20.99 6.45
C ARG A 36 14.56 20.02 5.37
N LYS A 37 15.39 19.05 4.98
CA LYS A 37 15.01 18.05 3.96
C LYS A 37 13.90 17.11 4.45
N GLU A 38 13.96 16.67 5.70
CA GLU A 38 12.86 15.91 6.33
C GLU A 38 11.55 16.69 6.30
N PHE A 39 11.61 17.99 6.65
CA PHE A 39 10.46 18.87 6.62
C PHE A 39 9.88 19.03 5.21
N GLU A 40 10.71 19.18 4.17
CA GLU A 40 10.24 19.29 2.78
C GLU A 40 9.42 18.07 2.34
N ILE A 41 9.88 16.87 2.69
CA ILE A 41 9.13 15.63 2.41
C ILE A 41 7.80 15.60 3.18
N LEU A 42 7.81 15.95 4.46
CA LEU A 42 6.59 16.00 5.27
C LEU A 42 5.61 17.07 4.78
N ALA A 43 6.10 18.21 4.32
CA ALA A 43 5.28 19.28 3.75
C ALA A 43 4.58 18.80 2.46
N GLN A 44 5.30 18.11 1.58
CA GLN A 44 4.69 17.48 0.40
C GLN A 44 3.63 16.45 0.78
N LEU A 45 3.90 15.61 1.79
CA LEU A 45 2.92 14.64 2.28
C LEU A 45 1.66 15.34 2.82
N ARG A 46 1.80 16.47 3.53
CA ARG A 46 0.66 17.28 3.99
C ARG A 46 -0.15 17.86 2.83
N LEU A 47 0.51 18.36 1.78
CA LEU A 47 -0.19 18.85 0.58
C LEU A 47 -1.00 17.74 -0.09
N LEU A 48 -0.43 16.54 -0.21
CA LEU A 48 -1.11 15.38 -0.77
C LEU A 48 -2.30 14.93 0.09
N GLN A 49 -2.17 14.96 1.42
CA GLN A 49 -3.30 14.74 2.32
C GLN A 49 -4.43 15.75 2.10
N GLY A 50 -4.09 17.01 1.78
CA GLY A 50 -5.06 18.01 1.34
C GLY A 50 -5.77 17.61 0.07
N ALA A 51 -5.02 17.16 -0.95
CA ALA A 51 -5.58 16.68 -2.21
C ALA A 51 -6.50 15.45 -2.02
N CYS A 52 -6.18 14.52 -1.10
CA CYS A 52 -7.07 13.41 -0.76
C CYS A 52 -8.47 13.88 -0.32
N ARG A 53 -8.59 15.06 0.29
CA ARG A 53 -9.90 15.58 0.75
C ARG A 53 -10.80 16.07 -0.38
N CYS A 54 -10.27 16.16 -1.61
CA CYS A 54 -11.03 16.59 -2.78
C CYS A 54 -11.83 15.45 -3.43
N TYR A 55 -11.89 14.26 -2.83
CA TYR A 55 -12.84 13.22 -3.25
C TYR A 55 -14.26 13.60 -2.85
N ILE A 56 -15.17 13.61 -3.83
CA ILE A 56 -16.60 13.76 -3.59
C ILE A 56 -17.18 12.33 -3.52
N LEU A 57 -16.94 11.67 -2.39
CA LEU A 57 -17.42 10.33 -2.09
C LEU A 57 -18.18 10.37 -0.77
N HIS A 58 -19.34 9.71 -0.71
CA HIS A 58 -20.07 9.53 0.52
C HIS A 58 -19.68 8.19 1.16
N PRO A 59 -19.36 8.14 2.46
CA PRO A 59 -19.12 6.88 3.15
C PRO A 59 -20.36 5.98 3.06
N ASP A 60 -20.17 4.75 2.58
CA ASP A 60 -21.18 3.69 2.65
C ASP A 60 -20.82 2.74 3.81
N PRO A 61 -21.61 2.72 4.90
CA PRO A 61 -21.35 1.86 6.05
C PRO A 61 -21.32 0.36 5.71
N PHE A 62 -22.13 -0.09 4.74
CA PHE A 62 -22.16 -1.50 4.34
C PHE A 62 -20.89 -1.89 3.60
N LEU A 63 -20.44 -1.06 2.66
CA LEU A 63 -19.18 -1.27 1.94
C LEU A 63 -17.98 -1.24 2.89
N GLN A 64 -17.96 -0.29 3.84
CA GLN A 64 -16.90 -0.19 4.84
C GLN A 64 -16.83 -1.43 5.73
N ARG A 65 -17.98 -1.90 6.22
CA ARG A 65 -18.05 -3.14 7.01
C ARG A 65 -17.61 -4.34 6.18
N TRP A 66 -18.10 -4.48 4.96
CA TRP A 66 -17.70 -5.57 4.07
C TRP A 66 -16.19 -5.60 3.84
N LEU A 67 -15.57 -4.45 3.54
CA LEU A 67 -14.12 -4.32 3.37
C LEU A 67 -13.34 -4.69 4.64
N GLN A 68 -13.87 -4.34 5.82
CA GLN A 68 -13.25 -4.66 7.11
C GLN A 68 -13.39 -6.14 7.48
N CYS A 69 -14.46 -6.81 7.04
CA CYS A 69 -14.68 -8.23 7.25
C CYS A 69 -13.90 -9.13 6.28
N LEU A 70 -13.28 -8.57 5.23
CA LEU A 70 -12.51 -9.38 4.28
C LEU A 70 -11.35 -10.09 4.98
N PRO A 71 -11.19 -11.42 4.83
CA PRO A 71 -10.11 -12.15 5.44
C PRO A 71 -8.77 -11.66 4.88
N ARG A 72 -7.85 -11.28 5.77
CA ARG A 72 -6.47 -10.95 5.42
C ARG A 72 -5.66 -12.22 5.36
N LEU A 73 -5.45 -12.73 4.14
CA LEU A 73 -4.56 -13.86 3.92
C LEU A 73 -3.10 -13.42 4.02
N THR A 74 -2.29 -14.21 4.70
CA THR A 74 -0.83 -14.14 4.60
C THR A 74 -0.36 -14.49 3.19
N GLU A 75 0.89 -14.18 2.87
CA GLU A 75 1.48 -14.55 1.59
C GLU A 75 1.43 -16.07 1.35
N ALA A 76 1.70 -16.88 2.38
CA ALA A 76 1.67 -18.34 2.29
C ALA A 76 0.24 -18.88 2.05
N GLU A 77 -0.76 -18.34 2.76
CA GLU A 77 -2.17 -18.72 2.55
C GLU A 77 -2.67 -18.32 1.17
N SER A 78 -2.31 -17.10 0.72
CA SER A 78 -2.63 -16.61 -0.63
C SER A 78 -2.01 -17.50 -1.71
N HIS A 79 -0.74 -17.88 -1.53
CA HIS A 79 -0.05 -18.79 -2.44
C HIS A 79 -0.70 -20.18 -2.46
N GLN A 80 -0.98 -20.76 -1.30
CA GLN A 80 -1.66 -22.06 -1.22
C GLN A 80 -3.05 -22.02 -1.87
N LEU A 81 -3.85 -21.00 -1.57
CA LEU A 81 -5.17 -20.82 -2.16
C LEU A 81 -5.07 -20.69 -3.69
N SER A 82 -4.12 -19.90 -4.17
CA SER A 82 -3.81 -19.78 -5.61
C SER A 82 -3.53 -21.15 -6.24
N CYS A 83 -2.67 -21.97 -5.63
CA CYS A 83 -2.38 -23.32 -6.14
C CYS A 83 -3.58 -24.28 -6.09
N VAL A 84 -4.55 -24.08 -5.20
CA VAL A 84 -5.78 -24.89 -5.18
C VAL A 84 -6.72 -24.48 -6.31
N ILE A 85 -6.81 -23.17 -6.59
CA ILE A 85 -7.66 -22.62 -7.66
C ILE A 85 -7.07 -22.94 -9.03
N GLU A 86 -5.75 -22.79 -9.16
CA GLU A 86 -4.97 -23.01 -10.38
C GLU A 86 -3.84 -24.01 -10.08
N PRO A 87 -4.12 -25.33 -10.14
CA PRO A 87 -3.12 -26.36 -9.85
C PRO A 87 -1.93 -26.30 -10.81
N PRO A 88 -0.69 -26.37 -10.31
CA PRO A 88 0.49 -26.44 -11.17
C PRO A 88 0.45 -27.74 -11.99
N GLY A 89 0.25 -27.61 -13.31
CA GLY A 89 0.22 -28.73 -14.26
C GLY A 89 -1.06 -28.88 -15.08
N GLU A 90 -2.17 -28.20 -14.75
CA GLU A 90 -3.39 -28.19 -15.59
C GLU A 90 -3.33 -27.17 -16.74
N GLY A 91 -2.40 -26.22 -16.67
CA GLY A 91 -2.11 -25.32 -17.77
C GLY A 91 -1.24 -26.02 -18.81
N LEU A 92 -1.85 -26.69 -19.79
CA LEU A 92 -1.37 -26.89 -21.18
C LEU A 92 -2.12 -28.01 -21.96
N THR A 93 -3.38 -28.36 -21.66
CA THR A 93 -4.18 -29.09 -22.67
C THR A 93 -4.66 -28.10 -23.74
N PRO A 94 -4.20 -28.20 -25.01
CA PRO A 94 -4.61 -27.26 -26.05
C PRO A 94 -6.12 -27.46 -26.32
N GLY A 95 -6.94 -26.49 -25.92
CA GLY A 95 -8.36 -26.45 -26.29
C GLY A 95 -9.35 -26.22 -25.15
N ARG A 96 -8.94 -26.23 -23.86
CA ARG A 96 -9.84 -25.86 -22.77
C ARG A 96 -9.67 -24.37 -22.45
N PRO A 97 -10.66 -23.49 -22.73
CA PRO A 97 -10.58 -22.13 -22.24
C PRO A 97 -10.57 -22.17 -20.72
N LEU A 98 -9.54 -21.60 -20.10
CA LEU A 98 -9.53 -21.32 -18.67
C LEU A 98 -10.73 -20.41 -18.40
N LYS A 99 -11.82 -20.96 -17.88
CA LYS A 99 -12.89 -20.12 -17.34
C LYS A 99 -12.24 -19.37 -16.19
N PRO A 100 -12.19 -18.02 -16.21
CA PRO A 100 -11.73 -17.29 -15.04
C PRO A 100 -12.63 -17.71 -13.88
N THR A 101 -12.06 -18.41 -12.91
CA THR A 101 -12.78 -18.80 -11.70
C THR A 101 -12.92 -17.53 -10.88
N LEU A 102 -14.07 -16.86 -10.99
CA LEU A 102 -14.38 -15.74 -10.12
C LEU A 102 -14.56 -16.29 -8.70
N LEU A 103 -13.54 -16.18 -7.87
CA LEU A 103 -13.68 -16.39 -6.44
C LEU A 103 -14.14 -15.10 -5.78
N ILE A 104 -15.42 -15.06 -5.44
CA ILE A 104 -15.96 -14.06 -4.55
C ILE A 104 -15.63 -14.55 -3.13
N THR A 105 -14.68 -13.90 -2.48
CA THR A 105 -14.47 -14.10 -1.04
C THR A 105 -15.71 -13.59 -0.32
N HIS A 106 -16.53 -14.52 0.18
CA HIS A 106 -17.69 -14.17 0.99
C HIS A 106 -17.21 -13.69 2.36
N CYS A 107 -17.56 -12.47 2.75
CA CYS A 107 -17.53 -12.05 4.15
C CYS A 107 -18.76 -12.64 4.84
N THR A 108 -18.57 -13.59 5.74
CA THR A 108 -19.64 -14.02 6.66
C THR A 108 -19.64 -13.08 7.85
N GLU A 109 -20.58 -12.11 7.81
CA GLU A 109 -21.02 -11.20 8.91
C GLU A 109 -20.01 -10.18 9.49
#